data_AF-A0A961JVP8-F1
#
_entry.id   AF-A0A961JVP8-F1
#
_cell.length_a   1.000
_cell.length_b   1.000
_cell.length_c   1.000
_cell.angle_alpha   90.00
_cell.angle_beta   90.00
_cell.angle_gamma   90.00
#
_symmetry.space_group_name_H-M   'P 1'
#
loop_
_entity.id
_entity.type
_entity.pdbx_description
1 polymer ?
#
loop_
_entity_poly.entity_id
_entity_poly.type
_entity_poly.pdbx_seq_one_letter_code
_entity_poly.pdbx_strand_id
1 'polypeptide(L)'
;AALALSDELFAELEAADTLLIATATYNFNIPASLKAWIDQIARAGRAFRYTEAGPEGLLKGKRALVLRASQGTPTGADHDFATPYLTFMLGFIGITDVTFLDVPAEAGAAEIEAAVAALAQPLAA
;
A
#
# COMPACT_ATOMS: atom_id res chain seq x y z
N ALA A 1 8.12 20.42 14.69
CA ALA A 1 9.00 20.51 13.49
C ALA A 1 9.45 19.14 12.99
N ALA A 2 10.09 18.29 13.80
CA ALA A 2 10.65 17.01 13.35
C ALA A 2 9.64 15.99 12.76
N LEU A 3 8.36 16.07 13.16
CA LEU A 3 7.30 15.16 12.67
C LEU A 3 6.36 15.79 11.62
N ALA A 4 6.61 17.02 11.17
CA ALA A 4 5.65 17.75 10.32
C ALA A 4 5.26 16.97 9.06
N LEU A 5 6.25 16.42 8.35
CA LEU A 5 5.99 15.59 7.16
C LEU A 5 5.22 14.30 7.52
N SER A 6 5.56 13.66 8.63
CA SER A 6 4.85 12.46 9.10
C SER A 6 3.40 12.76 9.49
N ASP A 7 3.13 13.93 10.08
CA ASP A 7 1.79 14.37 10.42
C ASP A 7 0.95 14.63 9.17
N GLU A 8 1.53 15.30 8.16
CA GLU A 8 0.91 15.57 6.85
C GLU A 8 0.56 14.28 6.11
N LEU A 9 1.55 13.41 5.88
CA LEU A 9 1.35 12.15 5.16
C LEU A 9 0.34 11.22 5.86
N PHE A 10 0.35 11.20 7.20
CA PHE A 10 -0.63 10.42 7.93
C PHE A 10 -2.04 11.01 7.80
N ALA A 11 -2.19 12.33 7.85
CA ALA A 11 -3.49 12.97 7.70
C ALA A 11 -4.12 12.69 6.33
N GLU A 12 -3.33 12.68 5.25
CA GLU A 12 -3.78 12.28 3.92
C GLU A 12 -4.27 10.83 3.91
N LEU A 13 -3.50 9.91 4.50
CA LEU A 13 -3.88 8.50 4.61
C LEU A 13 -5.15 8.29 5.45
N GLU A 14 -5.28 9.02 6.56
CA GLU A 14 -6.43 8.94 7.46
C GLU A 14 -7.71 9.42 6.78
N ALA A 15 -7.62 10.47 5.96
CA ALA A 15 -8.75 11.02 5.22
C ALA A 15 -9.19 10.15 4.02
N ALA A 16 -8.32 9.28 3.50
CA ALA A 16 -8.61 8.47 2.32
C ALA A 16 -9.34 7.15 2.65
N ASP A 17 -10.43 6.84 1.95
CA ASP A 17 -11.09 5.53 2.03
C ASP A 17 -10.36 4.45 1.21
N THR A 18 -9.73 4.88 0.10
CA THR A 18 -8.99 4.03 -0.82
C THR A 18 -7.58 4.57 -1.00
N LEU A 19 -6.60 3.69 -0.79
CA LEU A 19 -5.19 3.96 -1.00
C LEU A 19 -4.74 3.36 -2.35
N LEU A 20 -4.33 4.21 -3.28
CA LEU A 20 -3.73 3.78 -4.55
C LEU A 20 -2.20 3.84 -4.45
N ILE A 21 -1.53 2.70 -4.57
CA ILE A 21 -0.06 2.60 -4.59
C ILE A 21 0.37 2.18 -5.99
N ALA A 22 0.88 3.12 -6.78
CA ALA A 22 1.58 2.81 -8.01
C ALA A 22 3.08 2.63 -7.72
N THR A 23 3.62 1.44 -7.99
CA THR A 23 5.02 1.12 -7.67
C THR A 23 5.65 0.25 -8.74
N ALA A 24 6.96 0.34 -8.89
CA ALA A 24 7.75 -0.65 -9.62
C ALA A 24 8.32 -1.70 -8.66
N THR A 25 8.75 -2.83 -9.19
CA THR A 25 9.65 -3.77 -8.48
C THR A 25 11.09 -3.43 -8.82
N TYR A 26 11.84 -2.95 -7.83
CA TYR A 26 13.28 -2.68 -7.94
C TYR A 26 14.06 -3.67 -7.09
N ASN A 27 14.97 -4.42 -7.72
CA ASN A 27 15.77 -5.45 -7.05
C ASN A 27 14.90 -6.37 -6.17
N PHE A 28 13.84 -6.91 -6.77
CA PHE A 28 12.90 -7.87 -6.16
C PHE A 28 12.00 -7.31 -5.04
N ASN A 29 12.09 -6.01 -4.72
CA ASN A 29 11.30 -5.40 -3.65
C ASN A 29 10.74 -4.02 -4.07
N ILE A 30 10.06 -3.35 -3.14
CA ILE A 30 9.56 -1.99 -3.33
C ILE A 30 10.69 -0.96 -3.41
N PRO A 31 10.48 0.20 -4.07
CA PRO A 31 11.45 1.28 -4.10
C PRO A 31 11.71 1.84 -2.69
N ALA A 32 12.94 2.30 -2.45
CA ALA A 32 13.33 2.86 -1.15
C ALA A 32 12.48 4.07 -0.73
N SER A 33 12.00 4.87 -1.70
CA SER A 33 11.09 6.00 -1.43
C SER A 33 9.73 5.55 -0.89
N LEU A 34 9.15 4.47 -1.44
CA LEU A 34 7.91 3.90 -0.93
C LEU A 34 8.12 3.33 0.48
N LYS A 35 9.26 2.66 0.72
CA LYS A 35 9.62 2.20 2.07
C LYS A 35 9.74 3.37 3.05
N ALA A 36 10.37 4.47 2.66
CA ALA A 36 10.49 5.66 3.48
C ALA A 36 9.13 6.30 3.78
N TRP A 37 8.20 6.31 2.82
CA TRP A 37 6.83 6.75 3.05
C TRP A 37 6.10 5.85 4.06
N ILE A 38 6.21 4.52 3.93
CA ILE A 38 5.65 3.56 4.89
C ILE A 38 6.17 3.82 6.31
N ASP A 39 7.47 4.13 6.46
CA ASP A 39 8.07 4.45 7.75
C ASP A 39 7.49 5.73 8.37
N GLN A 40 7.03 6.68 7.56
CA GLN A 40 6.39 7.91 8.05
C GLN A 40 4.95 7.69 8.53
N ILE A 41 4.21 6.77 7.91
CA ILE A 41 2.80 6.52 8.24
C ILE A 41 2.60 5.43 9.32
N ALA A 42 3.56 4.52 9.50
CA ALA A 42 3.49 3.43 10.48
C ALA A 42 3.76 3.93 11.91
N ARG A 43 2.78 4.66 12.47
CA ARG A 43 2.89 5.34 13.77
C ARG A 43 2.14 4.63 14.88
N ALA A 44 2.84 4.34 15.97
CA ALA A 44 2.22 3.84 17.20
C ALA A 44 1.21 4.86 17.77
N GLY A 45 0.05 4.38 18.19
CA GLY A 45 -1.07 5.20 18.67
C GLY A 45 -1.89 5.88 17.57
N ARG A 46 -1.49 5.76 16.29
CA ARG A 46 -2.25 6.30 15.14
C ARG A 46 -2.58 5.25 14.09
N ALA A 47 -1.57 4.63 13.47
CA ALA A 47 -1.75 3.54 12.50
C ALA A 47 -1.99 2.19 13.20
N PHE A 48 -1.34 1.97 14.34
CA PHE A 48 -1.42 0.72 15.09
C PHE A 48 -1.24 0.99 16.59
N ARG A 49 -1.59 0.01 17.42
CA ARG A 49 -1.26 -0.02 18.85
C ARG A 49 -0.83 -1.41 19.28
N TYR A 50 -0.09 -1.52 20.38
CA TYR A 50 0.21 -2.80 21.00
C TYR A 50 -0.87 -3.16 22.02
N THR A 51 -1.28 -4.42 22.01
CA THR A 51 -2.22 -5.03 22.97
C THR A 51 -1.59 -6.29 23.56
N GLU A 52 -2.21 -6.88 24.57
CA GLU A 52 -1.76 -8.18 25.13
C GLU A 52 -1.77 -9.30 24.08
N ALA A 53 -2.65 -9.20 23.07
CA ALA A 53 -2.72 -10.16 21.96
C ALA A 53 -1.75 -9.86 20.80
N GLY A 54 -0.93 -8.80 20.92
CA GLY A 54 -0.03 -8.33 19.87
C GLY A 54 -0.46 -7.01 19.23
N PRO A 55 0.16 -6.61 18.10
CA PRO A 55 -0.17 -5.36 17.42
C PRO A 55 -1.57 -5.41 16.79
N GLU A 56 -2.33 -4.33 16.97
CA GLU A 56 -3.63 -4.09 16.35
C GLU A 56 -3.54 -2.89 15.42
N GLY A 57 -3.87 -3.09 14.14
CA GLY A 57 -4.02 -2.03 13.15
C GLY A 57 -5.30 -1.20 13.38
N LEU A 58 -5.21 0.11 13.17
CA LEU A 58 -6.26 1.07 13.49
C LEU A 58 -6.95 1.65 12.23
N LEU A 59 -6.34 1.53 11.05
CA LEU A 59 -6.86 2.06 9.79
C LEU A 59 -7.87 1.11 9.13
N LYS A 60 -8.91 0.74 9.89
CA LYS A 60 -9.96 -0.21 9.48
C LYS A 60 -10.95 0.45 8.50
N GLY A 61 -11.66 -0.38 7.72
CA GLY A 61 -12.68 0.08 6.78
C GLY A 61 -12.12 0.76 5.52
N LYS A 62 -10.81 0.68 5.30
CA LYS A 62 -10.11 1.19 4.14
C LYS A 62 -9.68 0.06 3.22
N ARG A 63 -9.44 0.39 1.96
CA ARG A 63 -8.88 -0.55 0.98
C ARG A 63 -7.62 -0.02 0.31
N ALA A 64 -6.77 -0.91 -0.17
CA ALA A 64 -5.59 -0.58 -0.96
C ALA A 64 -5.61 -1.25 -2.33
N LEU A 65 -5.29 -0.47 -3.37
CA LEU A 65 -5.07 -0.93 -4.73
C LEU A 65 -3.60 -0.73 -5.06
N VAL A 66 -2.86 -1.81 -5.31
CA VAL A 66 -1.43 -1.77 -5.60
C VAL A 66 -1.22 -2.08 -7.09
N LEU A 67 -0.87 -1.06 -7.86
CA LEU A 67 -0.51 -1.21 -9.27
C LEU A 67 0.99 -1.39 -9.35
N ARG A 68 1.41 -2.53 -9.86
CA ARG A 68 2.81 -2.93 -9.81
C ARG A 68 3.37 -3.16 -11.21
N ALA A 69 4.37 -2.38 -11.57
CA ALA A 69 5.15 -2.60 -12.77
C ALA A 69 6.38 -3.47 -12.47
N SER A 70 6.54 -4.58 -13.18
CA SER A 70 7.65 -5.50 -12.96
C SER A 70 8.16 -6.11 -14.26
N GLN A 71 9.46 -6.03 -14.49
CA GLN A 71 10.12 -6.68 -15.63
C GLN A 71 10.82 -7.96 -15.14
N GLY A 72 10.05 -9.05 -15.01
CA GLY A 72 10.56 -10.39 -14.67
C GLY A 72 10.33 -10.87 -13.24
N THR A 73 9.56 -10.15 -12.42
CA THR A 73 9.11 -10.62 -11.09
C THR A 73 7.58 -10.53 -11.01
N PRO A 74 6.83 -11.50 -11.55
CA PRO A 74 5.37 -11.50 -11.51
C PRO A 74 4.84 -11.72 -10.09
N THR A 75 3.57 -11.40 -9.83
CA THR A 75 2.99 -11.50 -8.48
C THR A 75 2.97 -12.95 -8.05
N GLY A 76 3.50 -13.22 -6.86
CA GLY A 76 3.55 -14.58 -6.29
C GLY A 76 4.67 -15.46 -6.85
N ALA A 77 5.61 -14.92 -7.62
CA ALA A 77 6.86 -15.64 -7.91
C ALA A 77 7.66 -15.91 -6.63
N ASP A 78 8.52 -16.93 -6.64
CA ASP A 78 9.38 -17.28 -5.49
C ASP A 78 10.31 -16.12 -5.06
N HIS A 79 10.68 -15.26 -6.01
CA HIS A 79 11.50 -14.06 -5.80
C HIS A 79 10.67 -12.77 -5.70
N ASP A 80 9.36 -12.87 -5.48
CA ASP A 80 8.50 -11.71 -5.18
C ASP A 80 8.55 -11.37 -3.68
N PHE A 81 9.42 -10.44 -3.29
CA PHE A 81 9.46 -9.93 -1.92
C PHE A 81 8.59 -8.69 -1.72
N ALA A 82 8.18 -8.02 -2.80
CA ALA A 82 7.41 -6.78 -2.73
C ALA A 82 5.96 -7.01 -2.28
N THR A 83 5.28 -7.99 -2.89
CA THR A 83 3.88 -8.31 -2.56
C THR A 83 3.71 -8.74 -1.11
N PRO A 84 4.43 -9.75 -0.58
CA PRO A 84 4.25 -10.16 0.82
C PRO A 84 4.64 -9.05 1.80
N TYR A 85 5.64 -8.23 1.49
CA TYR A 85 6.00 -7.08 2.32
C TYR A 85 4.85 -6.06 2.41
N LEU A 86 4.28 -5.65 1.26
CA LEU A 86 3.18 -4.70 1.23
C LEU A 86 1.92 -5.26 1.91
N THR A 87 1.58 -6.52 1.64
CA THR A 87 0.45 -7.20 2.30
C THR A 87 0.63 -7.21 3.82
N PHE A 88 1.82 -7.54 4.31
CA PHE A 88 2.11 -7.52 5.74
C PHE A 88 1.99 -6.11 6.33
N MET A 89 2.64 -5.11 5.71
CA MET A 89 2.66 -3.75 6.26
C MET A 89 1.29 -3.08 6.23
N LEU A 90 0.52 -3.25 5.17
CA LEU A 90 -0.85 -2.74 5.07
C LEU A 90 -1.77 -3.44 6.09
N GLY A 91 -1.68 -4.76 6.20
CA GLY A 91 -2.41 -5.51 7.21
C GLY A 91 -2.05 -5.11 8.65
N PHE A 92 -0.76 -4.87 8.92
CA PHE A 92 -0.25 -4.42 10.21
C PHE A 92 -0.86 -3.09 10.66
N ILE A 93 -1.08 -2.15 9.74
CA ILE A 93 -1.73 -0.86 10.04
C ILE A 93 -3.27 -0.92 9.96
N GLY A 94 -3.85 -2.08 9.60
CA GLY A 94 -5.30 -2.33 9.61
C GLY A 94 -6.00 -2.28 8.26
N ILE A 95 -5.25 -2.11 7.16
CA ILE A 95 -5.78 -2.14 5.78
C ILE A 95 -5.66 -3.57 5.25
N THR A 96 -6.74 -4.33 5.36
CA THR A 96 -6.76 -5.77 5.01
C THR A 96 -7.40 -6.08 3.67
N ASP A 97 -8.20 -5.16 3.11
CA ASP A 97 -8.68 -5.25 1.72
C ASP A 97 -7.58 -4.71 0.80
N VAL A 98 -6.72 -5.60 0.29
CA VAL A 98 -5.60 -5.25 -0.58
C VAL A 98 -5.72 -6.02 -1.89
N THR A 99 -5.77 -5.29 -3.01
CA THR A 99 -5.78 -5.86 -4.35
C THR A 99 -4.51 -5.47 -5.09
N PHE A 100 -3.78 -6.45 -5.62
CA PHE A 100 -2.62 -6.23 -6.47
C PHE A 100 -3.02 -6.38 -7.94
N LEU A 101 -2.50 -5.49 -8.77
CA LEU A 101 -2.60 -5.57 -10.21
C LEU A 101 -1.20 -5.44 -10.81
N ASP A 102 -0.74 -6.48 -11.49
CA ASP A 102 0.45 -6.39 -12.31
C ASP A 102 0.14 -5.63 -13.60
N VAL A 103 0.92 -4.59 -13.84
CA VAL A 103 0.83 -3.74 -15.03
C VAL A 103 2.11 -3.94 -15.84
N PRO A 104 2.03 -4.11 -17.17
CA PRO A 104 3.21 -4.12 -18.03
C PRO A 104 4.09 -2.89 -17.78
N ALA A 105 5.41 -3.04 -17.80
CA ALA A 105 6.33 -1.92 -17.53
C ALA A 105 6.19 -0.79 -18.57
N GLU A 106 5.73 -1.15 -19.76
CA GLU A 106 5.45 -0.29 -20.91
C GLU A 106 4.02 0.24 -20.98
N ALA A 107 3.15 -0.09 -20.01
CA ALA A 107 1.76 0.35 -20.03
C ALA A 107 1.67 1.89 -19.97
N GLY A 108 0.85 2.45 -20.84
CA GLY A 108 0.50 3.86 -20.88
C GLY A 108 -0.55 4.23 -19.83
N ALA A 109 -0.75 5.54 -19.67
CA ALA A 109 -1.68 6.10 -18.68
C ALA A 109 -3.12 5.56 -18.84
N ALA A 110 -3.59 5.36 -20.06
CA ALA A 110 -4.96 4.87 -20.31
C ALA A 110 -5.21 3.45 -19.78
N GLU A 111 -4.21 2.57 -19.85
CA GLU A 111 -4.31 1.19 -19.35
C GLU A 111 -4.32 1.17 -17.82
N ILE A 112 -3.52 2.04 -17.20
CA ILE A 112 -3.51 2.28 -15.75
C ILE A 112 -4.85 2.85 -15.29
N GLU A 113 -5.40 3.85 -15.97
CA GLU A 113 -6.69 4.45 -15.64
C GLU A 113 -7.84 3.45 -15.75
N ALA A 114 -7.88 2.65 -16.81
CA ALA A 114 -8.89 1.61 -16.98
C ALA A 114 -8.82 0.54 -15.87
N ALA A 115 -7.60 0.15 -15.50
CA ALA A 115 -7.34 -0.75 -14.38
C ALA A 115 -7.85 -0.20 -13.04
N VAL A 116 -7.55 1.07 -12.74
CA VAL A 116 -8.03 1.74 -11.53
C VAL A 116 -9.56 1.83 -11.55
N ALA A 117 -10.17 2.22 -12.67
CA ALA A 117 -11.62 2.34 -12.81
C ALA A 117 -12.34 1.01 -12.61
N ALA A 118 -11.78 -0.10 -13.10
CA ALA A 118 -12.34 -1.44 -12.90
C ALA A 118 -12.35 -1.87 -11.41
N LEU A 119 -11.39 -1.36 -10.63
CA LEU A 119 -11.23 -1.68 -9.21
C LEU A 119 -11.93 -0.69 -8.27
N ALA A 120 -12.29 0.50 -8.77
CA ALA A 120 -12.94 1.59 -8.04
C ALA A 120 -14.45 1.35 -7.79
N GLN A 121 -14.83 0.14 -7.39
CA GLN A 121 -16.15 -0.11 -6.81
C GLN A 121 -16.23 0.58 -5.43
N PRO A 122 -17.38 1.18 -5.07
CA PRO A 122 -17.58 1.72 -3.73
C PRO A 122 -17.34 0.63 -2.68
N LEU A 123 -16.71 0.98 -1.56
CA LEU A 123 -16.74 0.13 -0.37
C LEU A 123 -18.21 -0.15 -0.01
N ALA A 124 -18.56 -1.41 0.20
CA ALA A 124 -19.90 -1.76 0.64
C ALA A 124 -20.16 -1.04 1.98
N ALA A 125 -21.28 -0.31 2.05
CA ALA A 125 -21.69 0.48 3.21
C ALA A 125 -21.97 -0.38 4.45
#